data_AF-A0A940PK17-F1
#
_entry.id   AF-A0A940PK17-F1
#
_cell.length_a   1.000
_cell.length_b   1.000
_cell.length_c   1.000
_cell.angle_alpha   90.00
_cell.angle_beta   90.00
_cell.angle_gamma   90.00
#
_symmetry.space_group_name_H-M   'P 1'
#
loop_
_entity.id
_entity.type
_entity.pdbx_description
1 polymer ?
#
loop_
_entity_poly.entity_id
_entity_poly.type
_entity_poly.pdbx_seq_one_letter_code
_entity_poly.pdbx_strand_id
1 'polypeptide(L)' 'MPGLIAPRPLLIENGVYDDGFPIEASIEAHERLRQIYRGACAEERLVFDIFEGAHEFSGRKAFDFFDKWL' A
#
# COMPACT_ATOMS: atom_id res chain seq x y z
N MET A 1 -0.72 7.60 -13.67
CA MET A 1 0.66 7.22 -13.24
C MET A 1 0.67 7.10 -11.73
N PRO A 2 1.07 5.96 -11.14
CA PRO A 2 1.27 5.85 -9.70
C PRO A 2 2.49 6.68 -9.25
N GLY A 3 2.51 7.14 -7.99
CA GLY A 3 3.71 7.74 -7.37
C GLY A 3 3.62 9.21 -6.95
N LEU A 4 2.51 9.91 -7.21
CA LEU A 4 2.34 11.33 -6.82
C LEU A 4 2.35 11.59 -5.30
N ILE A 5 2.27 10.53 -4.50
CA ILE A 5 2.34 10.61 -3.04
C ILE A 5 3.79 10.58 -2.54
N ALA A 6 4.71 9.98 -3.30
CA ALA A 6 6.11 9.90 -2.91
C ALA A 6 6.72 11.30 -2.71
N PRO A 7 7.59 11.50 -1.71
CA PRO A 7 8.12 10.53 -0.74
C PRO A 7 7.33 10.50 0.59
N ARG A 8 6.07 10.95 0.61
CA ARG A 8 5.26 10.89 1.83
C ARG A 8 4.91 9.44 2.16
N PRO A 9 4.80 9.09 3.46
CA PRO A 9 4.32 7.77 3.87
C PRO A 9 2.97 7.42 3.21
N LEU A 10 2.87 6.18 2.74
CA LEU A 10 1.68 5.62 2.10
C LEU A 10 1.44 4.19 2.57
N LEU A 11 0.26 3.95 3.15
CA LEU A 11 -0.28 2.62 3.42
C LEU A 11 -1.34 2.29 2.37
N ILE A 12 -1.24 1.11 1.75
CA ILE A 12 -2.25 0.54 0.85
C ILE A 12 -2.76 -0.75 1.50
N GLU A 13 -4.07 -0.92 1.56
CA GLU A 13 -4.72 -2.15 2.04
C GLU A 13 -5.47 -2.81 0.87
N ASN A 14 -5.39 -4.14 0.74
CA ASN A 14 -6.10 -4.88 -0.30
C ASN A 14 -6.56 -6.26 0.19
N GLY A 15 -7.86 -6.50 0.08
CA GLY A 15 -8.47 -7.80 0.39
C GLY A 15 -8.27 -8.77 -0.76
N VAL A 16 -7.87 -10.01 -0.46
CA VAL A 16 -7.60 -11.06 -1.48
C VAL A 16 -8.86 -11.44 -2.29
N TYR A 17 -10.05 -11.23 -1.73
CA TYR A 17 -11.34 -11.56 -2.33
C TYR A 17 -12.11 -10.32 -2.83
N ASP A 18 -11.45 -9.18 -3.02
CA ASP A 18 -12.06 -7.98 -3.58
C ASP A 18 -12.14 -8.08 -5.12
N ASP A 19 -13.34 -8.38 -5.63
CA ASP A 19 -13.61 -8.45 -7.08
C ASP A 19 -13.50 -7.09 -7.79
N GLY A 20 -13.66 -5.98 -7.06
CA GLY A 20 -13.54 -4.62 -7.59
C GLY A 20 -12.08 -4.16 -7.75
N PHE A 21 -11.19 -4.67 -6.90
CA PHE A 21 -9.75 -4.37 -6.90
C PHE A 21 -8.90 -5.64 -6.84
N PRO A 22 -8.76 -6.38 -7.96
CA PRO A 22 -8.05 -7.65 -8.00
C PRO A 22 -6.62 -7.57 -7.46
N ILE A 23 -6.24 -8.57 -6.66
CA ILE A 23 -4.97 -8.62 -5.95
C ILE A 23 -3.76 -8.59 -6.90
N GLU A 24 -3.85 -9.24 -8.06
CA GLU A 24 -2.76 -9.27 -9.03
C GLU A 24 -2.44 -7.88 -9.58
N ALA A 25 -3.47 -7.10 -9.89
CA ALA A 25 -3.33 -5.72 -10.35
C ALA A 25 -2.78 -4.82 -9.23
N SER A 26 -3.22 -5.03 -7.99
CA SER A 26 -2.72 -4.33 -6.81
C SER A 26 -1.23 -4.61 -6.56
N ILE A 27 -0.79 -5.87 -6.66
CA ILE A 27 0.62 -6.27 -6.54
C ILE A 27 1.47 -5.62 -7.64
N GLU A 28 1.00 -5.65 -8.90
CA GLU A 28 1.71 -5.05 -10.03
C GLU A 28 1.88 -3.53 -9.86
N ALA A 29 0.82 -2.85 -9.40
CA ALA A 29 0.86 -1.42 -9.10
C ALA A 29 1.78 -1.12 -7.91
N HIS A 30 1.78 -1.97 -6.87
CA HIS A 30 2.66 -1.84 -5.71
C HIS A 30 4.14 -1.97 -6.10
N GLU A 31 4.50 -2.94 -6.94
CA GLU A 31 5.88 -3.09 -7.40
C GLU A 31 6.38 -1.86 -8.18
N ARG A 32 5.52 -1.24 -9.00
CA ARG A 32 5.84 0.05 -9.65
C ARG A 32 6.05 1.17 -8.63
N LEU A 33 5.17 1.29 -7.62
CA LEU A 33 5.34 2.25 -6.54
C LEU A 33 6.62 2.02 -5.76
N ARG A 34 6.97 0.76 -5.48
CA ARG A 34 8.19 0.39 -4.77
C ARG A 34 9.44 0.89 -5.48
N GLN A 35 9.51 0.79 -6.81
CA GLN A 35 10.63 1.36 -7.57
C GLN A 35 10.70 2.89 -7.45
N ILE A 36 9.56 3.58 -7.47
CA ILE A 36 9.50 5.04 -7.30
C ILE A 36 9.96 5.46 -5.91
N TYR A 37 9.45 4.79 -4.86
CA TYR A 37 9.84 5.07 -3.48
C TYR A 37 11.31 4.74 -3.21
N ARG A 38 11.84 3.65 -3.79
CA ARG A 38 13.27 3.33 -3.75
C ARG A 38 14.12 4.42 -4.41
N GLY A 39 13.72 4.89 -5.60
CA GLY A 39 14.40 6.00 -6.28
C GLY A 39 14.35 7.32 -5.51
N ALA A 40 13.35 7.50 -4.66
CA ALA A 40 13.23 8.64 -3.74
C ALA A 40 13.90 8.41 -2.36
N CYS A 41 14.66 7.32 -2.18
CA CYS A 41 15.28 6.93 -0.90
C CYS A 41 14.27 6.86 0.26
N ALA A 42 13.06 6.37 -0.02
CA ALA A 42 11.93 6.35 0.90
C ALA A 42 11.18 5.01 0.91
N GLU A 43 11.78 3.92 0.43
CA GLU A 43 11.13 2.59 0.33
C GLU A 43 10.46 2.14 1.64
N GLU A 44 11.03 2.51 2.80
CA GLU A 44 10.51 2.21 4.14
C GLU A 44 9.20 2.93 4.50
N ARG A 45 8.80 3.91 3.70
CA ARG A 45 7.58 4.71 3.87
C ARG A 45 6.40 4.16 3.10
N LEU A 46 6.63 3.19 2.22
CA LEU A 46 5.58 2.48 1.48
C LEU A 46 5.24 1.19 2.23
N VAL A 47 3.99 1.07 2.68
CA VAL A 47 3.48 -0.11 3.38
C VAL A 47 2.35 -0.71 2.57
N PHE A 48 2.35 -2.03 2.44
CA PHE A 48 1.29 -2.79 1.78
C PHE A 48 0.73 -3.84 2.74
N ASP A 49 -0.59 -3.81 2.92
CA ASP A 49 -1.34 -4.76 3.73
C ASP A 49 -2.25 -5.59 2.82
N ILE A 50 -1.83 -6.82 2.53
CA ILE A 50 -2.67 -7.80 1.86
C ILE A 50 -3.30 -8.66 2.96
N PHE A 51 -4.63 -8.76 2.95
CA PHE A 51 -5.36 -9.47 4.00
C PHE A 51 -6.45 -10.38 3.45
N GLU A 52 -6.79 -11.39 4.23
CA GLU A 52 -7.92 -12.29 3.94
C GLU A 52 -9.23 -11.55 4.21
N GLY A 53 -9.91 -11.14 3.14
CA GLY A 53 -11.11 -10.29 3.17
C GLY A 53 -11.52 -9.87 1.76
N ALA A 54 -12.71 -9.29 1.63
CA ALA A 54 -13.24 -8.79 0.35
C ALA A 54 -13.11 -7.26 0.28
N HIS A 55 -14.13 -6.57 -0.21
CA HIS A 55 -14.18 -5.11 -0.23
C HIS A 55 -14.47 -4.52 1.15
N GLU A 56 -13.44 -4.49 2.00
CA GLU A 56 -13.52 -3.99 3.38
C GLU A 56 -12.21 -3.33 3.83
N PHE A 57 -12.22 -2.77 5.04
CA PHE A 57 -11.04 -2.17 5.66
C PHE A 57 -10.37 -3.14 6.62
N SER A 58 -9.07 -3.40 6.46
CA SER A 58 -8.32 -4.31 7.34
C SER A 58 -8.01 -3.62 8.66
N GLY A 59 -7.45 -2.41 8.59
CA GLY A 59 -7.03 -1.64 9.77
C GLY A 59 -5.88 -2.26 10.58
N ARG A 60 -5.39 -3.45 10.21
CA ARG A 60 -4.37 -4.20 10.96
C ARG A 60 -3.05 -3.45 11.09
N LYS A 61 -2.69 -2.66 10.07
CA LYS A 61 -1.47 -1.83 10.05
C LYS A 61 -1.73 -0.33 10.21
N ALA A 62 -2.99 0.10 10.22
CA ALA A 62 -3.34 1.51 10.12
C ALA A 62 -2.88 2.30 11.35
N PHE A 63 -3.15 1.79 12.56
CA PHE A 63 -2.77 2.48 13.80
C PHE A 63 -1.26 2.54 13.99
N ASP A 64 -0.54 1.42 13.82
CA ASP A 64 0.92 1.39 13.84
C ASP A 64 1.54 2.32 12.79
N PHE A 65 0.90 2.44 11.62
CA PHE A 65 1.34 3.35 10.57
C PHE A 65 1.14 4.81 10.97
N PHE A 66 0.00 5.17 11.58
CA PHE A 66 -0.23 6.51 12.10
C PHE A 66 0.77 6.85 13.21
N ASP A 67 0.92 6.01 14.22
CA ASP A 67 1.85 6.23 15.32
C ASP A 67 3.29 6.48 14.85
N LYS A 68 3.68 5.87 13.72
CA LYS A 68 5.01 6.05 13.13
C LYS A 68 5.17 7.35 12.34
N TRP A 69 4.12 7.86 11.71
CA TRP A 69 4.22 8.87 10.65
C TRP A 69 3.34 10.11 10.82
N LEU A 70 2.45 10.16 11.81
CA LEU A 70 1.54 11.26 12.11
C LEU A 70 1.61 11.65 13.60
#